data_AF-A0A9N9DC71-F1
#
_entry.id   AF-A0A9N9DC71-F1
#
_cell.length_a   1.000
_cell.length_b   1.000
_cell.length_c   1.000
_cell.angle_alpha   90.00
_cell.angle_beta   90.00
_cell.angle_gamma   90.00
#
_symmetry.space_group_name_H-M   'P 1'
#
loop_
_entity.id
_entity.type
_entity.pdbx_description
1 polymer ?
#
loop_
_entity_poly.entity_id
_entity_poly.type
_entity_poly.pdbx_seq_one_letter_code
_entity_poly.pdbx_strand_id
1 'polypeptide(L)' 'MNVAKKDEDSGDLGVFYHLDKTTVLQEARVFNDTPISPRKCRLLLTKIVYLLHLGETMATQEATELFFSVTKLFQSKD' A
#
# COMPACT_ATOMS: atom_id res chain seq x y z
N MET A 1 1.72 -10.86 35.40
CA MET A 1 1.98 -11.30 34.01
C MET A 1 1.57 -10.14 33.11
N ASN A 2 2.55 -9.48 32.50
CA ASN A 2 2.34 -8.27 31.69
C ASN A 2 1.82 -8.65 30.31
N VAL A 3 0.53 -8.48 30.06
CA VAL A 3 -0.02 -8.41 28.71
C VAL A 3 -0.03 -6.94 28.29
N ALA A 4 1.18 -6.41 28.06
CA ALA A 4 1.38 -5.14 27.37
C ALA A 4 1.87 -5.46 25.95
N LYS A 5 0.97 -5.99 25.13
CA LYS A 5 1.06 -5.88 23.67
C LYS A 5 -0.15 -5.06 23.26
N LYS A 6 0.02 -3.74 23.39
CA LYS A 6 -0.96 -2.75 23.01
C LYS A 6 -1.09 -2.83 21.49
N ASP A 7 -2.26 -3.25 21.04
CA ASP A 7 -2.77 -3.17 19.69
C ASP A 7 -2.42 -1.83 19.03
N GLU A 8 -1.40 -1.80 18.18
CA GLU A 8 -1.20 -0.74 17.18
C GLU A 8 -1.73 -1.14 15.79
N ASP A 9 -2.28 -2.35 15.65
CA ASP A 9 -2.78 -2.89 14.37
C ASP A 9 -4.31 -2.73 14.22
N SER A 10 -5.04 -2.71 15.34
CA SER A 10 -6.51 -2.61 15.34
C SER A 10 -7.04 -1.27 14.80
N GLY A 11 -6.22 -0.21 14.77
CA GLY A 11 -6.57 1.08 14.16
C GLY A 11 -6.46 1.09 12.63
N ASP A 12 -5.64 0.21 12.06
CA ASP A 12 -5.36 0.18 10.62
C ASP A 12 -6.49 -0.54 9.85
N LEU A 13 -7.15 -1.52 10.48
CA LEU A 13 -8.33 -2.21 9.93
C LEU A 13 -9.49 -1.26 9.56
N GLY A 14 -9.67 -0.17 10.32
CA GLY A 14 -10.65 0.86 10.01
C GLY A 14 -10.34 1.66 8.73
N VAL A 15 -9.08 1.73 8.33
CA VAL A 15 -8.63 2.43 7.10
C VAL A 15 -9.07 1.68 5.84
N PHE A 16 -9.32 0.38 5.93
CA PHE A 16 -9.65 -0.47 4.79
C PHE A 16 -11.16 -0.61 4.54
N TYR A 17 -12.02 -0.15 5.45
CA TYR A 17 -13.50 -0.30 5.34
C TYR A 17 -14.13 0.44 4.14
N HIS A 18 -13.41 1.39 3.53
CA HIS A 18 -13.84 2.13 2.34
C HIS A 18 -12.67 2.35 1.38
N LEU A 19 -11.88 1.29 1.14
CA LEU A 19 -10.74 1.41 0.26
C LEU A 19 -11.20 1.47 -1.21
N ASP A 20 -10.98 2.61 -1.85
CA ASP A 20 -11.34 2.84 -3.24
C ASP A 20 -10.13 2.64 -4.18
N LYS A 21 -10.32 1.89 -5.27
CA LYS A 21 -9.27 1.57 -6.25
C LYS A 21 -8.60 2.83 -6.81
N THR A 22 -9.40 3.84 -7.17
CA THR A 22 -8.86 5.05 -7.81
C THR A 22 -7.98 5.83 -6.85
N THR A 23 -8.35 5.87 -5.56
CA THR A 23 -7.57 6.48 -4.49
C THR A 23 -6.22 5.77 -4.32
N VAL A 24 -6.23 4.43 -4.27
CA VAL A 24 -4.99 3.63 -4.13
C VAL A 24 -4.06 3.84 -5.33
N LEU A 25 -4.60 3.87 -6.55
CA LEU A 25 -3.81 4.12 -7.75
C LEU A 25 -3.23 5.54 -7.79
N GLN A 26 -3.94 6.54 -7.29
CA GLN A 26 -3.42 7.91 -7.18
C GLN A 26 -2.30 8.01 -6.12
N GLU A 27 -2.46 7.34 -4.98
CA GLU A 27 -1.43 7.29 -3.92
C GLU A 27 -0.14 6.58 -4.38
N ALA A 28 -0.19 5.70 -5.39
CA ALA A 28 0.96 4.95 -5.92
C ALA A 28 2.12 5.83 -6.40
N ARG A 29 1.86 7.12 -6.63
CA ARG A 29 2.90 8.12 -6.92
C ARG A 29 3.97 8.18 -5.84
N VAL A 30 3.65 7.86 -4.59
CA VAL A 30 4.58 7.84 -3.45
C VAL A 30 5.78 6.92 -3.67
N PHE A 31 5.66 5.89 -4.52
CA PHE A 31 6.78 5.00 -4.85
C PHE A 31 7.86 5.69 -5.69
N ASN A 32 7.55 6.87 -6.26
CA ASN A 32 8.48 7.69 -7.03
C ASN A 32 9.10 8.82 -6.20
N ASP A 33 8.72 8.97 -4.93
CA ASP A 33 9.26 10.02 -4.06
C ASP A 33 10.74 9.80 -3.80
N THR A 34 11.50 10.90 -3.73
CA THR A 34 12.91 10.89 -3.35
C THR A 34 13.10 11.95 -2.24
N PRO A 35 13.40 11.54 -0.98
CA PRO A 35 13.61 10.17 -0.51
C PRO A 35 12.31 9.37 -0.38
N ILE A 36 12.40 8.05 -0.60
CA ILE A 36 11.29 7.11 -0.40
C ILE A 36 10.90 7.10 1.08
N SER A 37 9.58 7.01 1.36
CA SER A 37 9.06 6.82 2.71
C SER A 37 8.65 5.36 2.95
N PRO A 38 9.43 4.53 3.67
CA PRO A 38 9.15 3.10 3.84
C PRO A 38 7.79 2.83 4.49
N ARG A 39 7.41 3.64 5.49
CA ARG A 39 6.12 3.50 6.20
C ARG A 39 4.94 3.70 5.26
N LYS A 40 4.96 4.76 4.44
CA LYS A 40 3.89 5.02 3.45
C LYS A 40 3.85 3.95 2.38
N CYS A 41 5.00 3.50 1.90
CA CYS A 41 5.07 2.47 0.87
C CYS A 41 4.52 1.13 1.36
N ARG A 42 4.88 0.69 2.58
CA ARG A 42 4.32 -0.53 3.16
C ARG A 42 2.80 -0.46 3.31
N LEU A 43 2.28 0.65 3.85
CA LEU A 43 0.83 0.83 3.99
C LEU A 43 0.12 0.76 2.63
N LEU A 44 0.68 1.40 1.61
CA LEU A 44 0.09 1.39 0.28
C LEU A 44 0.16 0.02 -0.40
N LEU A 45 1.25 -0.73 -0.20
CA LEU A 45 1.34 -2.11 -0.66
C LEU A 45 0.28 -2.99 0.00
N THR A 46 0.03 -2.83 1.31
CA THR A 46 -1.06 -3.54 2.01
C THR A 46 -2.42 -3.20 1.41
N LYS A 47 -2.69 -1.92 1.11
CA LYS A 47 -3.92 -1.49 0.42
C LYS A 47 -4.09 -2.17 -0.95
N ILE A 48 -3.02 -2.24 -1.76
CA ILE A 48 -3.04 -2.89 -3.07
C ILE A 48 -3.34 -4.39 -2.93
N VAL A 49 -2.65 -5.08 -2.02
CA VAL A 49 -2.88 -6.51 -1.76
C VAL A 49 -4.32 -6.76 -1.26
N TYR A 50 -4.85 -5.87 -0.43
CA TYR A 50 -6.23 -5.96 0.06
C TYR A 50 -7.26 -5.81 -1.08
N LEU A 51 -7.09 -4.86 -1.99
CA LEU A 51 -7.94 -4.74 -3.18
C LEU A 51 -7.91 -6.01 -4.03
N LEU A 52 -6.72 -6.57 -4.27
CA LEU A 52 -6.57 -7.82 -5.01
C LEU A 52 -7.24 -9.00 -4.28
N HIS A 53 -7.15 -9.05 -2.95
CA HIS A 53 -7.82 -10.07 -2.13
C HIS A 53 -9.34 -10.00 -2.23
N LEU A 54 -9.92 -8.80 -2.34
CA LEU A 54 -11.36 -8.59 -2.55
C LEU A 54 -11.81 -8.93 -3.98
N GLY A 55 -10.89 -9.26 -4.89
CA GLY A 55 -11.19 -9.58 -6.28
C GLY A 55 -11.28 -8.35 -7.18
N GLU A 56 -10.80 -7.18 -6.71
CA GLU A 56 -10.83 -5.96 -7.50
C GLU A 56 -9.86 -6.06 -8.68
N THR A 57 -10.32 -5.70 -9.88
CA THR A 57 -9.53 -5.79 -11.10
C THR A 57 -8.99 -4.43 -11.53
N MET A 58 -7.75 -4.44 -12.01
CA MET A 58 -7.08 -3.27 -12.58
C MET A 58 -7.03 -3.41 -14.10
N ALA A 59 -7.21 -2.31 -14.82
CA ALA A 59 -6.97 -2.30 -16.25
C ALA A 59 -5.49 -2.58 -16.53
N THR A 60 -5.19 -3.17 -17.70
CA THR A 60 -3.81 -3.55 -18.06
C THR A 60 -2.82 -2.40 -17.94
N GLN A 61 -3.23 -1.19 -18.34
CA GLN A 61 -2.38 0.00 -18.23
C GLN A 61 -2.12 0.39 -16.78
N GLU A 62 -3.17 0.44 -15.94
CA GLU A 62 -3.07 0.76 -14.50
C GLU A 62 -2.13 -0.24 -13.79
N ALA A 63 -2.31 -1.53 -14.07
CA ALA A 63 -1.48 -2.59 -13.50
C ALA A 63 0.00 -2.45 -13.93
N THR A 64 0.25 -2.09 -15.18
CA THR A 64 1.61 -1.91 -15.71
C THR A 64 2.30 -0.71 -15.06
N GLU A 65 1.61 0.43 -14.96
CA GLU A 65 2.14 1.63 -14.31
C GLU A 65 2.41 1.39 -12.82
N LEU A 66 1.49 0.69 -12.14
CA LEU A 66 1.65 0.30 -10.75
C LEU A 66 2.86 -0.64 -10.56
N PHE A 67 2.99 -1.66 -11.42
CA PHE A 67 4.11 -2.61 -11.38
C PHE A 67 5.46 -1.90 -11.47
N PHE A 68 5.65 -1.03 -12.46
CA PHE A 68 6.91 -0.29 -12.61
C PHE A 68 7.14 0.75 -11.51
N SER A 69 6.08 1.29 -10.91
CA SER A 69 6.23 2.16 -9.73
C SER A 69 6.71 1.37 -8.52
N VAL A 70 6.14 0.19 -8.28
CA VAL A 70 6.56 -0.73 -7.20
C VAL A 70 8.00 -1.20 -7.38
N THR A 71 8.46 -1.47 -8.61
CA THR A 71 9.85 -1.95 -8.82
C THR A 71 10.92 -0.92 -8.42
N LYS A 72 10.59 0.37 -8.34
CA LYS A 72 11.50 1.40 -7.84
C LYS A 72 11.82 1.25 -6.36
N LEU A 73 10.94 0.61 -5.59
CA LEU A 73 11.18 0.36 -4.17
C LEU A 73 12.39 -0.56 -3.93
N PHE A 74 12.76 -1.40 -4.90
CA PHE A 74 13.98 -2.24 -4.81
C PHE A 74 15.28 -1.43 -4.88
N GLN A 75 15.22 -0.14 -5.22
CA GLN A 75 16.37 0.77 -5.16
C GLN A 75 16.57 1.32 -3.74
N SER A 76 15.57 1.21 -2.86
CA SER A 76 15.69 1.55 -1.45
C SER A 76 16.61 0.55 -0.74
N LYS A 77 17.43 1.05 0.20
CA LYS A 77 18.34 0.24 1.02
C LYS A 77 17.80 -0.07 2.43
N ASP A 78 16.63 0.46 2.77
CA ASP A 78 15.86 0.05 3.95
C ASP A 78 15.26 -1.35 3.76
#